data_AF-A0A7Y6PNT8-F1
#
_entry.id   AF-A0A7Y6PNT8-F1
#
_cell.length_a   1.000
_cell.length_b   1.000
_cell.length_c   1.000
_cell.angle_alpha   90.00
_cell.angle_beta   90.00
_cell.angle_gamma   90.00
#
_symmetry.space_group_name_H-M   'P 1'
#
loop_
_entity.id
_entity.type
_entity.pdbx_description
1 polymer ?
#
loop_
_entity_poly.entity_id
_entity_poly.type
_entity_poly.pdbx_seq_one_letter_code
_entity_poly.pdbx_strand_id
1 'polypeptide(L)'
;MKKLALGALLAGLLAACGGDEHPKIIDSNTADTPTTCNVLTQAGCATGEKCTWLLDALTPQYVGHVGCAPDGTANIGDECMFGAPGATGVDNCKAGSVCGAYRMGTGVCKAICDQAGGDPACDASHVCVTYSKLFSTGESTPPAAGVCDLACDPLADNDFDGSADQLTGPASARRASTCGSADNVGCYGSPSFGTGLPTGYSCTGEINHDKGTTNGGYGIRHRTQCVTGTGCADDDGTRYLNSCNQGYIPLLKESTEVSTAICVAICKPANCYMGNCPNNAGQGAAGDGCRITDRVSGNGSWHGLSDDGGGEHCVFEWFFELDDQGAYLPSPTSNTVGFCYDHTSYKYDKDGNANTGTNGREAGLPACSTVPDGIGSGSAPSDPDYFGAAELGCVDTSHVPGLGSAAVGKATKLPADVMNKIRSMDRPRALYHRAMQ
;
A
#
# COMPACT_ATOMS: atom_id res chain seq x y z
N MET A 1 -32.61 29.77 -20.69
CA MET A 1 -33.83 29.16 -20.11
C MET A 1 -33.34 28.07 -19.17
N LYS A 2 -33.60 27.98 -17.87
CA LYS A 2 -34.69 28.43 -16.99
C LYS A 2 -34.09 28.86 -15.64
N LYS A 3 -34.68 29.90 -15.03
CA LYS A 3 -34.44 30.34 -13.65
C LYS A 3 -35.37 29.53 -12.74
N LEU A 4 -34.88 29.11 -11.57
CA LEU A 4 -35.73 28.58 -10.49
C LEU A 4 -35.53 29.44 -9.25
N ALA A 5 -36.67 29.94 -8.76
CA ALA A 5 -36.81 30.85 -7.63
C ALA A 5 -36.99 30.04 -6.34
N LEU A 6 -36.35 30.49 -5.26
CA LEU A 6 -36.54 29.97 -3.91
C LEU A 6 -37.61 30.83 -3.21
N GLY A 7 -38.77 30.23 -2.97
CA GLY A 7 -39.87 30.82 -2.22
C GLY A 7 -39.77 30.49 -0.73
N ALA A 8 -39.98 31.52 0.09
CA ALA A 8 -40.10 31.46 1.53
C ALA A 8 -41.34 30.66 1.99
N LEU A 9 -41.35 30.28 3.27
CA LEU A 9 -42.41 30.45 4.29
C LEU A 9 -42.52 29.20 5.17
N LEU A 10 -42.16 29.30 6.46
CA LEU A 10 -42.87 28.59 7.54
C LEU A 10 -42.38 29.13 8.89
N ALA A 11 -43.17 30.05 9.46
CA ALA A 11 -43.13 30.40 10.87
C ALA A 11 -44.41 29.84 11.49
N GLY A 12 -44.27 28.91 12.42
CA GLY A 12 -45.37 28.22 13.08
C GLY A 12 -45.09 28.02 14.57
N LEU A 13 -45.98 28.60 15.37
CA LEU A 13 -46.11 28.62 16.83
C LEU A 13 -45.63 27.36 17.58
N LEU A 14 -44.94 27.57 18.71
CA LEU A 14 -44.95 26.67 19.86
C LEU A 14 -45.43 27.41 21.10
N ALA A 15 -46.55 26.91 21.64
CA ALA A 15 -47.23 27.35 22.84
C ALA A 15 -46.62 26.68 24.10
N ALA A 16 -46.77 27.38 25.23
CA ALA A 16 -46.25 27.04 26.54
C ALA A 16 -47.00 25.91 27.26
N CYS A 17 -46.24 25.08 28.00
CA CYS A 17 -46.56 24.26 29.20
C CYS A 17 -45.26 23.47 29.51
N GLY A 18 -44.67 23.37 30.71
CA GLY A 18 -44.92 23.80 32.07
C GLY A 18 -43.87 23.13 33.00
N GLY A 19 -43.82 23.52 34.27
CA GLY A 19 -43.27 22.70 35.37
C GLY A 19 -41.81 22.94 35.77
N ASP A 20 -41.61 23.83 36.75
CA ASP A 20 -40.34 24.03 37.48
C ASP A 20 -40.07 22.90 38.49
N GLU A 21 -39.84 21.68 38.00
CA GLU A 21 -39.20 20.62 38.79
C GLU A 21 -38.05 20.03 37.97
N HIS A 22 -36.88 20.67 38.05
CA HIS A 22 -35.66 20.08 37.54
C HIS A 22 -35.38 18.79 38.33
N PRO A 23 -35.29 17.61 37.68
CA PRO A 23 -34.66 16.47 38.32
C PRO A 23 -33.25 16.91 38.69
N LYS A 24 -32.94 16.92 40.00
CA LYS A 24 -31.55 16.94 40.44
C LYS A 24 -30.92 15.65 39.94
N ILE A 25 -30.25 15.73 38.80
CA ILE A 25 -29.27 14.73 38.41
C ILE A 25 -28.26 14.74 39.55
N ILE A 26 -28.23 13.66 40.33
CA ILE A 26 -27.14 13.39 41.25
C ILE A 26 -25.97 13.05 40.33
N ASP A 27 -25.26 14.09 39.90
CA ASP A 27 -23.99 13.95 39.24
C ASP A 27 -23.02 13.47 40.32
N SER A 28 -22.78 12.16 40.31
CA SER A 28 -21.71 11.56 41.09
C SER A 28 -20.42 12.21 40.60
N ASN A 29 -19.93 13.21 41.33
CA ASN A 29 -18.73 14.01 41.02
C ASN A 29 -17.41 13.22 40.90
N THR A 30 -17.47 11.89 40.92
CA THR A 30 -16.48 11.04 40.27
C THR A 30 -17.01 10.67 38.88
N ALA A 31 -17.02 11.65 37.98
CA ALA A 31 -16.94 11.33 36.56
C ALA A 31 -15.54 10.78 36.32
N ASP A 32 -15.34 9.50 36.66
CA ASP A 32 -14.26 8.72 36.07
C ASP A 32 -14.54 8.78 34.58
N THR A 33 -13.89 9.71 33.87
CA THR A 33 -13.98 9.74 32.41
C THR A 33 -13.61 8.33 31.97
N PRO A 34 -14.56 7.57 31.38
CA PRO A 34 -14.34 6.17 31.09
C PRO A 34 -13.04 6.10 30.29
N THR A 35 -12.06 5.41 30.86
CA THR A 35 -10.71 5.42 30.31
C THR A 35 -10.82 4.78 28.93
N THR A 36 -10.60 5.57 27.88
CA THR A 36 -10.77 5.09 26.50
C THR A 36 -9.91 3.84 26.30
N CYS A 37 -10.54 2.76 25.87
CA CYS A 37 -9.88 1.50 25.58
C CYS A 37 -8.74 1.69 24.57
N ASN A 38 -7.53 1.25 24.93
CA ASN A 38 -6.33 1.32 24.11
C ASN A 38 -5.88 -0.09 23.70
N VAL A 39 -5.97 -0.39 22.39
CA VAL A 39 -5.64 -1.71 21.82
C VAL A 39 -4.15 -2.07 21.88
N LEU A 40 -3.24 -1.09 21.94
CA LEU A 40 -1.80 -1.37 22.01
C LEU A 40 -1.39 -1.72 23.44
N THR A 41 -1.83 -0.91 24.40
CA THR A 41 -1.46 -1.12 25.82
C THR A 41 -2.40 -2.09 26.55
N GLN A 42 -3.51 -2.48 25.92
CA GLN A 42 -4.60 -3.27 26.52
C GLN A 42 -5.17 -2.63 27.80
N ALA A 43 -5.09 -1.30 27.92
CA ALA A 43 -5.59 -0.54 29.07
C ALA A 43 -7.00 0.02 28.82
N GLY A 44 -7.75 0.24 29.91
CA GLY A 44 -9.05 0.93 29.89
C GLY A 44 -10.27 0.01 30.04
N CYS A 45 -10.09 -1.31 30.02
CA CYS A 45 -11.17 -2.29 30.24
C CYS A 45 -11.14 -2.89 31.65
N ALA A 46 -12.25 -3.49 32.07
CA ALA A 46 -12.34 -4.14 33.37
C ALA A 46 -11.48 -5.42 33.43
N THR A 47 -11.23 -5.94 34.64
CA THR A 47 -10.56 -7.23 34.81
C THR A 47 -11.35 -8.35 34.13
N GLY A 48 -10.67 -9.15 33.30
CA GLY A 48 -11.30 -10.20 32.50
C GLY A 48 -11.84 -9.72 31.16
N GLU A 49 -11.62 -8.46 30.81
CA GLU A 49 -11.89 -7.89 29.49
C GLU A 49 -10.57 -7.54 28.78
N LYS A 50 -10.65 -7.35 27.48
CA LYS A 50 -9.57 -6.93 26.60
C LYS A 50 -10.00 -5.75 25.72
N CYS A 51 -9.02 -5.01 25.24
CA CYS A 51 -9.23 -4.01 24.20
C CYS A 51 -9.08 -4.65 22.83
N THR A 52 -10.16 -4.69 22.05
CA THR A 52 -10.18 -5.29 20.72
C THR A 52 -11.06 -4.50 19.75
N TRP A 53 -11.18 -4.99 18.52
CA TRP A 53 -12.13 -4.53 17.53
C TRP A 53 -13.50 -5.16 17.75
N LEU A 54 -14.54 -4.34 17.79
CA LEU A 54 -15.93 -4.74 17.87
C LEU A 54 -16.60 -4.53 16.52
N LEU A 55 -17.19 -5.59 15.98
CA LEU A 55 -17.90 -5.57 14.71
C LEU A 55 -19.34 -5.08 14.91
N ASP A 56 -19.64 -3.87 14.43
CA ASP A 56 -20.98 -3.27 14.58
C ASP A 56 -21.91 -3.68 13.43
N ALA A 57 -21.40 -3.64 12.20
CA ALA A 57 -22.17 -3.95 11.00
C ALA A 57 -21.28 -4.49 9.88
N LEU A 58 -21.83 -5.38 9.05
CA LEU A 58 -21.18 -5.88 7.83
C LEU A 58 -21.79 -5.29 6.55
N THR A 59 -23.07 -4.92 6.58
CA THR A 59 -23.84 -4.49 5.41
C THR A 59 -24.72 -3.28 5.77
N PRO A 60 -24.87 -2.29 4.88
CA PRO A 60 -24.25 -2.18 3.55
C PRO A 60 -22.76 -1.82 3.59
N GLN A 61 -22.25 -1.42 4.76
CA GLN A 61 -20.86 -1.05 4.96
C GLN A 61 -20.29 -1.81 6.16
N TYR A 62 -19.01 -2.16 6.05
CA TYR A 62 -18.24 -2.70 7.16
C TYR A 62 -17.96 -1.60 8.18
N VAL A 63 -18.53 -1.72 9.38
CA VAL A 63 -18.36 -0.77 10.48
C VAL A 63 -18.00 -1.52 11.74
N GLY A 64 -17.02 -0.99 12.45
CA GLY A 64 -16.69 -1.43 13.79
C GLY A 64 -16.01 -0.30 14.56
N HIS A 65 -15.65 -0.59 15.81
CA HIS A 65 -14.95 0.35 16.67
C HIS A 65 -14.03 -0.37 17.65
N VAL A 66 -13.11 0.38 18.26
CA VAL A 66 -12.30 -0.12 19.38
C VAL A 66 -13.14 -0.07 20.65
N GLY A 67 -13.22 -1.19 21.37
CA GLY A 67 -13.98 -1.29 22.61
C GLY A 67 -13.53 -2.45 23.50
N CYS A 68 -14.16 -2.54 24.67
CA CYS A 68 -13.93 -3.62 25.63
C CYS A 68 -14.77 -4.85 25.27
N ALA A 69 -14.13 -6.00 25.23
CA ALA A 69 -14.76 -7.31 25.05
C ALA A 69 -14.29 -8.26 26.15
N PRO A 70 -15.03 -9.33 26.50
CA PRO A 70 -14.49 -10.40 27.32
C PRO A 70 -13.16 -10.91 26.77
N ASP A 71 -12.20 -11.18 27.65
CA ASP A 71 -10.93 -11.78 27.25
C ASP A 71 -11.18 -13.19 26.69
N GLY A 72 -10.74 -13.42 25.45
CA GLY A 72 -10.93 -14.66 24.76
C GLY A 72 -10.06 -15.78 25.32
N THR A 73 -10.20 -16.97 24.74
CA THR A 73 -9.44 -18.15 25.18
C THR A 73 -8.48 -18.66 24.11
N ALA A 74 -8.69 -18.29 22.84
CA ALA A 74 -7.83 -18.66 21.73
C ALA A 74 -6.51 -17.86 21.78
N ASN A 75 -5.38 -18.56 21.71
CA ASN A 75 -4.05 -17.97 21.66
C ASN A 75 -3.73 -17.51 20.23
N ILE A 76 -2.66 -16.72 20.07
CA ILE A 76 -2.13 -16.38 18.75
C ILE A 76 -1.85 -17.66 17.96
N GLY A 77 -2.32 -17.72 16.71
CA GLY A 77 -2.25 -18.89 15.83
C GLY A 77 -3.40 -19.89 15.96
N ASP A 78 -4.19 -19.84 17.05
CA ASP A 78 -5.38 -20.67 17.19
C ASP A 78 -6.52 -20.18 16.26
N GLU A 79 -7.41 -21.09 15.89
CA GLU A 79 -8.61 -20.79 15.12
C GLU A 79 -9.53 -19.82 15.87
N CYS A 80 -10.10 -18.85 15.14
CA CYS A 80 -10.96 -17.83 15.72
C CYS A 80 -12.11 -17.45 14.79
N MET A 81 -13.11 -16.79 15.38
CA MET A 81 -14.19 -16.16 14.63
C MET A 81 -14.74 -14.95 15.38
N PHE A 82 -15.30 -14.00 14.64
CA PHE A 82 -16.17 -12.98 15.20
C PHE A 82 -17.57 -13.54 15.39
N GLY A 83 -18.23 -13.18 16.50
CA GLY A 83 -19.66 -13.39 16.64
C GLY A 83 -20.47 -12.48 15.71
N ALA A 84 -21.80 -12.61 15.76
CA ALA A 84 -22.69 -11.82 14.91
C ALA A 84 -22.53 -10.31 15.20
N PRO A 85 -22.58 -9.43 14.17
CA PRO A 85 -22.42 -7.99 14.35
C PRO A 85 -23.36 -7.40 15.40
N GLY A 86 -22.90 -6.38 16.11
CA GLY A 86 -23.60 -5.74 17.23
C GLY A 86 -23.07 -6.25 18.58
N ALA A 87 -23.98 -6.58 19.51
CA ALA A 87 -23.62 -6.91 20.89
C ALA A 87 -22.71 -8.14 21.03
N THR A 88 -22.72 -9.06 20.05
CA THR A 88 -21.87 -10.24 20.00
C THR A 88 -20.75 -10.13 18.98
N GLY A 89 -20.51 -8.95 18.41
CA GLY A 89 -19.50 -8.70 17.38
C GLY A 89 -18.07 -8.73 17.91
N VAL A 90 -17.80 -9.59 18.88
CA VAL A 90 -16.50 -9.78 19.53
C VAL A 90 -15.80 -11.00 18.94
N ASP A 91 -14.48 -10.97 18.93
CA ASP A 91 -13.65 -12.14 18.63
C ASP A 91 -13.31 -12.92 19.92
N ASN A 92 -12.96 -14.20 19.78
CA ASN A 92 -12.62 -15.09 20.89
C ASN A 92 -11.11 -15.21 21.18
N CYS A 93 -10.28 -14.31 20.63
CA CYS A 93 -8.83 -14.30 20.86
C CYS A 93 -8.47 -13.66 22.21
N LYS A 94 -7.31 -14.01 22.77
CA LYS A 94 -6.82 -13.40 24.02
C LYS A 94 -6.45 -11.91 23.87
N ALA A 95 -6.35 -11.20 24.99
CA ALA A 95 -5.85 -9.83 25.06
C ALA A 95 -4.52 -9.67 24.32
N GLY A 96 -4.38 -8.57 23.58
CA GLY A 96 -3.24 -8.33 22.68
C GLY A 96 -3.32 -9.05 21.33
N SER A 97 -4.45 -9.70 21.02
CA SER A 97 -4.70 -10.31 19.71
C SER A 97 -6.12 -10.08 19.21
N VAL A 98 -6.28 -10.17 17.89
CA VAL A 98 -7.56 -10.02 17.18
C VAL A 98 -7.69 -11.12 16.13
N CYS A 99 -8.91 -11.54 15.83
CA CYS A 99 -9.13 -12.56 14.82
C CYS A 99 -8.84 -12.03 13.40
N GLY A 100 -8.06 -12.79 12.63
CA GLY A 100 -7.71 -12.43 11.25
C GLY A 100 -8.92 -12.32 10.32
N ALA A 101 -9.94 -13.15 10.50
CA ALA A 101 -11.16 -13.19 9.68
C ALA A 101 -12.17 -12.08 10.07
N TYR A 102 -11.71 -10.84 10.09
CA TYR A 102 -12.49 -9.69 10.57
C TYR A 102 -13.67 -9.32 9.65
N ARG A 103 -13.73 -9.85 8.42
CA ARG A 103 -14.82 -9.69 7.44
C ARG A 103 -15.69 -10.94 7.24
N MET A 104 -15.85 -11.74 8.30
CA MET A 104 -16.56 -13.05 8.37
C MET A 104 -15.67 -14.27 8.09
N GLY A 105 -16.16 -15.43 8.52
CA GLY A 105 -15.52 -16.72 8.32
C GLY A 105 -14.68 -17.16 9.51
N THR A 106 -13.89 -18.20 9.26
CA THR A 106 -12.90 -18.72 10.19
C THR A 106 -11.56 -18.06 9.90
N GLY A 107 -10.88 -17.58 10.93
CA GLY A 107 -9.53 -17.04 10.83
C GLY A 107 -8.59 -17.66 11.87
N VAL A 108 -7.44 -17.02 12.02
CA VAL A 108 -6.50 -17.30 13.12
C VAL A 108 -6.31 -16.04 13.95
N CYS A 109 -6.11 -16.19 15.26
CA CYS A 109 -5.78 -15.07 16.13
C CYS A 109 -4.41 -14.51 15.76
N LYS A 110 -4.35 -13.21 15.49
CA LYS A 110 -3.12 -12.48 15.13
C LYS A 110 -2.75 -11.51 16.23
N ALA A 111 -1.46 -11.41 16.54
CA ALA A 111 -0.97 -10.43 17.50
C ALA A 111 -1.28 -9.02 16.99
N ILE A 112 -1.74 -8.14 17.88
CA ILE A 112 -1.87 -6.71 17.59
C ILE A 112 -0.47 -6.09 17.65
N CYS A 113 -0.18 -5.14 16.76
CA CYS A 113 1.10 -4.42 16.74
C CYS A 113 0.92 -2.91 16.58
N ASP A 114 1.92 -2.16 17.03
CA ASP A 114 2.00 -0.72 16.79
C ASP A 114 2.52 -0.43 15.38
N GLN A 115 1.68 0.16 14.56
CA GLN A 115 2.03 0.63 13.21
C GLN A 115 3.05 1.78 13.20
N ALA A 116 3.42 2.35 14.34
CA ALA A 116 4.53 3.31 14.43
C ALA A 116 5.88 2.62 14.72
N GLY A 117 5.91 1.28 14.82
CA GLY A 117 7.11 0.53 15.21
C GLY A 117 7.41 0.56 16.71
N GLY A 118 6.41 0.93 17.54
CA GLY A 118 6.50 0.85 19.00
C GLY A 118 6.05 -0.50 19.57
N ASP A 119 5.61 -0.49 20.83
CA ASP A 119 5.17 -1.68 21.54
C ASP A 119 3.63 -1.83 21.52
N PRO A 120 3.09 -3.03 21.25
CA PRO A 120 3.82 -4.26 20.92
C PRO A 120 4.37 -4.29 19.48
N ALA A 121 5.58 -4.79 19.32
CA ALA A 121 6.18 -5.08 18.01
C ALA A 121 5.90 -6.53 17.57
N CYS A 122 5.93 -6.77 16.25
CA CYS A 122 5.90 -8.13 15.72
C CYS A 122 7.22 -8.85 15.96
N ASP A 123 7.17 -10.19 16.03
CA ASP A 123 8.38 -11.00 16.05
C ASP A 123 9.12 -10.96 14.70
N ALA A 124 10.32 -11.54 14.66
CA ALA A 124 11.18 -11.49 13.47
C ALA A 124 10.64 -12.23 12.23
N SER A 125 9.62 -13.08 12.40
CA SER A 125 8.97 -13.81 11.29
C SER A 125 7.70 -13.11 10.81
N HIS A 126 7.31 -12.00 11.43
CA HIS A 126 6.09 -11.28 11.10
C HIS A 126 6.36 -9.81 10.81
N VAL A 127 5.52 -9.22 9.99
CA VAL A 127 5.48 -7.79 9.72
C VAL A 127 4.15 -7.22 10.24
N CYS A 128 4.21 -6.01 10.80
CA CYS A 128 3.00 -5.30 11.21
C CYS A 128 2.28 -4.79 9.96
N VAL A 129 1.03 -5.19 9.75
CA VAL A 129 0.21 -4.75 8.62
C VAL A 129 -1.10 -4.14 9.09
N THR A 130 -1.69 -3.28 8.26
CA THR A 130 -3.00 -2.70 8.54
C THR A 130 -4.04 -3.22 7.56
N TYR A 131 -5.22 -3.58 8.07
CA TYR A 131 -6.31 -4.10 7.26
C TYR A 131 -7.40 -3.08 7.01
N SER A 132 -8.09 -3.21 5.88
CA SER A 132 -9.07 -2.22 5.45
C SER A 132 -10.22 -2.15 6.44
N LYS A 133 -10.30 -1.00 7.14
CA LYS A 133 -11.30 -0.64 8.17
C LYS A 133 -11.10 -1.32 9.53
N LEU A 134 -10.09 -2.18 9.71
CA LEU A 134 -9.74 -2.71 11.02
C LEU A 134 -9.04 -1.62 11.85
N PHE A 135 -9.44 -1.45 13.11
CA PHE A 135 -8.92 -0.42 14.04
C PHE A 135 -9.01 1.03 13.55
N SER A 136 -9.83 1.30 12.54
CA SER A 136 -10.00 2.63 11.96
C SER A 136 -11.46 3.03 12.06
N THR A 137 -11.71 4.18 12.71
CA THR A 137 -13.06 4.70 12.96
C THR A 137 -13.58 5.63 11.87
N GLY A 138 -12.84 5.78 10.76
CA GLY A 138 -13.19 6.66 9.67
C GLY A 138 -12.12 6.71 8.57
N GLU A 139 -12.43 7.39 7.47
CA GLU A 139 -11.51 7.53 6.33
C GLU A 139 -10.32 8.45 6.65
N SER A 140 -10.52 9.44 7.52
CA SER A 140 -9.50 10.43 7.89
C SER A 140 -8.67 10.03 9.12
N THR A 141 -9.09 9.00 9.87
CA THR A 141 -8.35 8.52 11.04
C THR A 141 -7.49 7.32 10.65
N PRO A 142 -6.16 7.42 10.81
CA PRO A 142 -5.29 6.27 10.63
C PRO A 142 -5.71 5.17 11.62
N PRO A 143 -5.51 3.89 11.24
CA PRO A 143 -5.81 2.80 12.16
C PRO A 143 -5.00 2.94 13.45
N ALA A 144 -5.64 2.66 14.58
CA ALA A 144 -5.02 2.78 15.90
C ALA A 144 -3.95 1.70 16.17
N ALA A 145 -4.04 0.58 15.46
CA ALA A 145 -3.13 -0.57 15.54
C ALA A 145 -3.06 -1.30 14.19
N GLY A 146 -2.03 -2.13 14.02
CA GLY A 146 -1.94 -3.15 12.99
C GLY A 146 -2.10 -4.57 13.57
N VAL A 147 -1.85 -5.57 12.73
CA VAL A 147 -1.73 -6.98 13.12
C VAL A 147 -0.45 -7.59 12.56
N CYS A 148 0.13 -8.54 13.28
CA CYS A 148 1.32 -9.26 12.83
C CYS A 148 0.94 -10.37 11.85
N ASP A 149 1.37 -10.21 10.60
CA ASP A 149 1.25 -11.22 9.56
C ASP A 149 2.58 -11.85 9.22
N LEU A 150 2.54 -13.11 8.77
CA LEU A 150 3.71 -13.84 8.34
C LEU A 150 4.44 -13.05 7.25
N ALA A 151 5.69 -12.69 7.52
CA ALA A 151 6.55 -12.00 6.58
C ALA A 151 6.93 -12.93 5.42
N CYS A 152 7.12 -12.39 4.22
CA CYS A 152 7.45 -13.15 3.03
C CYS A 152 8.40 -12.39 2.10
N ASP A 153 8.99 -13.09 1.13
CA ASP A 153 9.82 -12.50 0.09
C ASP A 153 9.00 -12.34 -1.20
N PRO A 154 8.69 -11.11 -1.65
CA PRO A 154 7.81 -10.90 -2.80
C PRO A 154 8.39 -11.42 -4.12
N LEU A 155 9.71 -11.67 -4.21
CA LEU A 155 10.35 -12.25 -5.39
C LEU A 155 10.41 -13.78 -5.35
N ALA A 156 10.18 -14.39 -4.19
CA ALA A 156 10.22 -15.84 -4.01
C ALA A 156 8.84 -16.46 -3.76
N ASP A 157 7.95 -15.74 -3.07
CA ASP A 157 6.66 -16.24 -2.60
C ASP A 157 5.46 -15.85 -3.49
N ASN A 158 5.68 -15.07 -4.54
CA ASN A 158 4.67 -14.78 -5.56
C ASN A 158 4.81 -15.69 -6.79
N ASP A 159 3.66 -15.99 -7.40
CA ASP A 159 3.55 -16.59 -8.73
C ASP A 159 3.27 -15.49 -9.77
N PHE A 160 4.29 -15.10 -10.55
CA PHE A 160 4.22 -13.94 -11.44
C PHE A 160 3.41 -14.22 -12.72
N ASP A 161 3.53 -15.44 -13.27
CA ASP A 161 2.91 -15.79 -14.56
C ASP A 161 1.67 -16.66 -14.40
N GLY A 162 1.44 -17.16 -13.19
CA GLY A 162 0.39 -18.10 -12.87
C GLY A 162 0.87 -19.53 -13.13
N SER A 163 0.53 -20.43 -12.20
CA SER A 163 0.86 -21.86 -12.24
C SER A 163 0.39 -22.61 -13.50
N ALA A 164 -0.40 -21.97 -14.36
CA ALA A 164 -0.80 -22.47 -15.68
C ALA A 164 0.25 -22.24 -16.79
N ASP A 165 1.21 -21.33 -16.63
CA ASP A 165 2.33 -21.15 -17.57
C ASP A 165 3.55 -22.02 -17.23
N GLN A 166 3.28 -23.31 -16.93
CA GLN A 166 4.33 -24.34 -16.91
C GLN A 166 4.92 -24.61 -18.31
N LEU A 167 4.47 -23.91 -19.34
CA LEU A 167 4.82 -24.19 -20.73
C LEU A 167 6.13 -23.52 -21.18
N THR A 168 6.68 -22.55 -20.44
CA THR A 168 7.83 -21.78 -20.95
C THR A 168 9.06 -21.59 -20.02
N GLY A 169 9.03 -21.87 -18.71
CA GLY A 169 10.29 -21.92 -17.95
C GLY A 169 10.24 -22.04 -16.41
N PRO A 170 11.38 -22.32 -15.75
CA PRO A 170 11.51 -22.42 -14.29
C PRO A 170 11.60 -21.08 -13.53
N ALA A 171 11.51 -19.94 -14.24
CA ALA A 171 11.67 -18.60 -13.64
C ALA A 171 10.35 -17.99 -13.11
N SER A 172 9.21 -18.51 -13.57
CA SER A 172 7.86 -18.03 -13.31
C SER A 172 7.20 -18.67 -12.08
N ALA A 173 7.65 -19.87 -11.70
CA ALA A 173 7.08 -20.62 -10.60
C ALA A 173 7.52 -20.03 -9.25
N ARG A 174 6.54 -19.80 -8.37
CA ARG A 174 6.72 -19.55 -6.95
C ARG A 174 7.80 -20.48 -6.37
N ARG A 175 8.88 -19.90 -5.84
CA ARG A 175 10.10 -20.61 -5.41
C ARG A 175 10.13 -20.94 -3.93
N ALA A 176 9.41 -20.16 -3.13
CA ALA A 176 9.27 -20.33 -1.69
C ALA A 176 7.82 -20.63 -1.31
N SER A 177 7.65 -21.33 -0.20
CA SER A 177 6.35 -21.77 0.33
C SER A 177 5.96 -21.02 1.61
N THR A 178 6.51 -19.83 1.87
CA THR A 178 6.27 -19.08 3.11
C THR A 178 4.77 -18.81 3.25
N CYS A 179 4.15 -18.30 2.18
CA CYS A 179 2.69 -18.11 2.12
C CYS A 179 1.90 -19.39 1.76
N GLY A 180 2.46 -20.58 2.01
CA GLY A 180 1.85 -21.86 1.67
C GLY A 180 1.93 -22.22 0.17
N SER A 181 1.07 -23.14 -0.25
CA SER A 181 0.95 -23.60 -1.65
C SER A 181 -0.40 -23.26 -2.27
N ALA A 182 -1.24 -22.49 -1.56
CA ALA A 182 -2.50 -22.05 -2.09
C ALA A 182 -2.24 -21.05 -3.22
N ASP A 183 -2.88 -21.28 -4.37
CA ASP A 183 -2.73 -20.47 -5.58
C ASP A 183 -3.39 -19.09 -5.45
N ASN A 184 -4.28 -18.92 -4.47
CA ASN A 184 -4.95 -17.67 -4.15
C ASN A 184 -4.28 -16.90 -3.00
N VAL A 185 -3.03 -17.20 -2.63
CA VAL A 185 -2.30 -16.49 -1.57
C VAL A 185 -0.95 -16.02 -2.10
N GLY A 186 -0.73 -14.71 -2.01
CA GLY A 186 0.48 -14.03 -2.46
C GLY A 186 1.25 -13.35 -1.35
N CYS A 187 2.40 -12.80 -1.73
CA CYS A 187 3.25 -11.98 -0.89
C CYS A 187 3.09 -10.50 -1.28
N TYR A 188 2.41 -9.73 -0.45
CA TYR A 188 2.02 -8.36 -0.74
C TYR A 188 2.60 -7.40 0.30
N GLY A 189 3.11 -6.27 -0.16
CA GLY A 189 3.73 -5.23 0.66
C GLY A 189 3.61 -3.89 -0.04
N SER A 190 3.68 -2.81 0.73
CA SER A 190 3.73 -1.45 0.20
C SER A 190 5.01 -0.77 0.68
N PRO A 191 5.73 -0.07 -0.21
CA PRO A 191 6.83 0.79 0.20
C PRO A 191 6.40 1.80 1.26
N SER A 192 7.29 2.06 2.21
CA SER A 192 7.15 3.05 3.27
C SER A 192 7.20 4.46 2.67
N PHE A 193 6.06 5.12 2.50
CA PHE A 193 6.04 6.55 2.19
C PHE A 193 5.81 7.34 3.49
N GLY A 194 6.51 8.46 3.69
CA GLY A 194 6.27 9.39 4.82
C GLY A 194 6.52 8.80 6.22
N THR A 195 5.73 9.18 7.23
CA THR A 195 5.91 8.76 8.64
C THR A 195 5.36 7.37 8.95
N GLY A 196 5.39 6.46 7.97
CA GLY A 196 4.80 5.13 8.04
C GLY A 196 5.72 4.06 8.63
N LEU A 197 5.17 2.84 8.73
CA LEU A 197 5.93 1.62 9.02
C LEU A 197 7.11 1.46 8.06
N PRO A 198 8.20 0.79 8.50
CA PRO A 198 9.16 0.22 7.58
C PRO A 198 8.42 -0.67 6.56
N THR A 199 8.86 -0.64 5.31
CA THR A 199 8.30 -1.53 4.29
C THR A 199 8.43 -2.97 4.75
N GLY A 200 7.36 -3.73 4.56
CA GLY A 200 7.43 -5.16 4.65
C GLY A 200 6.30 -5.82 3.88
N TYR A 201 6.51 -7.10 3.62
CA TYR A 201 5.66 -7.91 2.78
C TYR A 201 5.08 -9.03 3.62
N SER A 202 3.78 -9.25 3.48
CA SER A 202 3.07 -10.29 4.20
C SER A 202 2.26 -11.19 3.30
N CYS A 203 2.04 -12.41 3.78
CA CYS A 203 1.19 -13.38 3.14
C CYS A 203 -0.29 -12.99 3.28
N THR A 204 -0.97 -12.73 2.18
CA THR A 204 -2.41 -12.48 2.17
C THR A 204 -3.09 -13.06 0.94
N GLY A 205 -4.40 -13.31 1.04
CA GLY A 205 -5.20 -13.83 -0.06
C GLY A 205 -5.29 -12.85 -1.23
N GLU A 206 -5.38 -13.32 -2.46
CA GLU A 206 -5.58 -12.49 -3.65
C GLU A 206 -7.09 -12.26 -3.87
N ILE A 207 -7.56 -11.01 -3.80
CA ILE A 207 -8.99 -10.67 -3.90
C ILE A 207 -9.58 -11.04 -5.27
N ASN A 208 -8.75 -10.92 -6.31
CA ASN A 208 -9.18 -11.07 -7.70
C ASN A 208 -8.73 -12.40 -8.33
N HIS A 209 -8.29 -13.37 -7.51
CA HIS A 209 -7.87 -14.71 -7.98
C HIS A 209 -8.94 -15.37 -8.85
N ASP A 210 -10.16 -15.49 -8.30
CA ASP A 210 -11.25 -16.21 -8.95
C ASP A 210 -11.90 -15.43 -10.09
N LYS A 211 -11.72 -14.11 -10.16
CA LYS A 211 -12.30 -13.29 -11.23
C LYS A 211 -11.67 -13.57 -12.58
N GLY A 212 -10.53 -14.25 -12.59
CA GLY A 212 -9.90 -14.70 -13.83
C GLY A 212 -10.29 -16.09 -14.33
N THR A 213 -10.91 -16.92 -13.48
CA THR A 213 -11.08 -18.35 -13.79
C THR A 213 -12.30 -18.65 -14.68
N THR A 214 -13.29 -17.76 -14.73
CA THR A 214 -14.53 -18.02 -15.49
C THR A 214 -14.44 -17.69 -16.99
N ASN A 215 -13.40 -16.99 -17.45
CA ASN A 215 -13.16 -16.69 -18.88
C ASN A 215 -11.68 -16.75 -19.31
N GLY A 216 -10.82 -17.43 -18.54
CA GLY A 216 -9.38 -17.53 -18.84
C GLY A 216 -8.64 -16.17 -18.83
N GLY A 217 -9.22 -15.16 -18.18
CA GLY A 217 -8.64 -13.83 -18.11
C GLY A 217 -7.78 -13.74 -16.86
N TYR A 218 -6.47 -13.84 -16.98
CA TYR A 218 -5.56 -13.51 -15.90
C TYR A 218 -5.99 -12.21 -15.20
N GLY A 219 -5.90 -12.15 -13.87
CA GLY A 219 -6.43 -11.02 -13.11
C GLY A 219 -5.69 -9.69 -13.38
N ILE A 220 -5.73 -8.76 -12.43
CA ILE A 220 -5.32 -7.37 -12.67
C ILE A 220 -3.79 -7.28 -12.60
N ARG A 221 -3.17 -7.30 -13.79
CA ARG A 221 -1.71 -7.27 -14.00
C ARG A 221 -1.18 -5.89 -14.35
N HIS A 222 0.11 -5.83 -14.66
CA HIS A 222 0.84 -4.60 -14.95
C HIS A 222 0.11 -3.62 -15.89
N ARG A 223 0.10 -2.34 -15.50
CA ARG A 223 -0.52 -1.19 -16.18
C ARG A 223 -2.05 -1.24 -16.29
N THR A 224 -2.69 -2.25 -15.72
CA THR A 224 -4.16 -2.28 -15.64
C THR A 224 -4.62 -1.28 -14.59
N GLN A 225 -5.61 -0.45 -14.93
CA GLN A 225 -6.19 0.49 -13.98
C GLN A 225 -6.92 -0.27 -12.86
N CYS A 226 -6.54 0.07 -11.64
CA CYS A 226 -7.10 -0.44 -10.40
C CYS A 226 -8.26 0.49 -10.01
N VAL A 227 -9.51 0.10 -10.29
CA VAL A 227 -10.72 0.89 -10.02
C VAL A 227 -11.79 0.05 -9.30
N THR A 228 -12.80 0.67 -8.70
CA THR A 228 -13.90 -0.06 -8.03
C THR A 228 -14.58 -1.05 -8.98
N GLY A 229 -14.78 -0.66 -10.25
CA GLY A 229 -15.37 -1.54 -11.28
C GLY A 229 -14.55 -2.79 -11.61
N THR A 230 -13.25 -2.81 -11.30
CA THR A 230 -12.41 -4.02 -11.45
C THR A 230 -12.38 -4.85 -10.17
N GLY A 231 -13.04 -4.42 -9.10
CA GLY A 231 -12.95 -5.03 -7.77
C GLY A 231 -11.59 -4.80 -7.11
N CYS A 232 -10.89 -3.76 -7.53
CA CYS A 232 -9.60 -3.37 -6.97
C CYS A 232 -9.73 -2.47 -5.74
N ALA A 233 -10.91 -1.93 -5.54
CA ALA A 233 -11.20 -0.90 -4.57
C ALA A 233 -12.56 -1.18 -3.92
N ASP A 234 -12.72 -0.70 -2.70
CA ASP A 234 -14.01 -0.48 -2.08
C ASP A 234 -14.87 0.54 -2.88
N ASP A 235 -16.16 0.59 -2.55
CA ASP A 235 -17.10 1.57 -3.11
C ASP A 235 -16.70 3.02 -2.80
N ASP A 236 -15.94 3.24 -1.71
CA ASP A 236 -15.35 4.54 -1.34
C ASP A 236 -14.07 4.87 -2.13
N GLY A 237 -13.60 3.95 -2.99
CA GLY A 237 -12.38 4.09 -3.76
C GLY A 237 -11.11 3.70 -3.02
N THR A 238 -11.17 3.18 -1.79
CA THR A 238 -10.01 2.65 -1.08
C THR A 238 -9.47 1.44 -1.82
N ARG A 239 -8.24 1.52 -2.35
CA ARG A 239 -7.57 0.39 -3.01
C ARG A 239 -7.04 -0.61 -1.99
N TYR A 240 -7.03 -1.88 -2.36
CA TYR A 240 -6.46 -2.93 -1.53
C TYR A 240 -5.07 -3.33 -2.02
N LEU A 241 -4.16 -3.59 -1.10
CA LEU A 241 -2.79 -3.98 -1.45
C LEU A 241 -2.73 -5.26 -2.31
N ASN A 242 -3.59 -6.21 -2.00
CA ASN A 242 -3.79 -7.50 -2.64
C ASN A 242 -4.91 -7.48 -3.71
N SER A 243 -5.18 -6.30 -4.27
CA SER A 243 -6.14 -6.17 -5.38
C SER A 243 -5.55 -6.56 -6.73
N CYS A 244 -4.24 -6.41 -6.88
CA CYS A 244 -3.54 -6.88 -8.07
C CYS A 244 -3.16 -8.35 -7.90
N ASN A 245 -2.87 -9.01 -9.02
CA ASN A 245 -2.42 -10.40 -8.98
C ASN A 245 -1.09 -10.53 -8.25
N GLN A 246 -0.79 -11.75 -7.80
CA GLN A 246 0.54 -12.10 -7.30
C GLN A 246 1.65 -11.54 -8.19
N GLY A 247 2.67 -10.96 -7.56
CA GLY A 247 3.77 -10.31 -8.26
C GLY A 247 3.47 -8.89 -8.75
N TYR A 248 2.27 -8.36 -8.50
CA TYR A 248 1.88 -6.99 -8.83
C TYR A 248 1.31 -6.27 -7.60
N ILE A 249 1.53 -4.96 -7.50
CA ILE A 249 0.95 -4.11 -6.46
C ILE A 249 0.30 -2.86 -7.04
N PRO A 250 -0.77 -2.32 -6.45
CA PRO A 250 -1.35 -1.08 -6.92
C PRO A 250 -0.50 0.11 -6.49
N LEU A 251 -0.01 0.89 -7.47
CA LEU A 251 0.66 2.16 -7.25
C LEU A 251 -0.15 3.30 -7.87
N LEU A 252 -0.15 4.47 -7.24
CA LEU A 252 -0.71 5.69 -7.84
C LEU A 252 0.25 6.22 -8.87
N LYS A 253 -0.14 6.22 -10.14
CA LYS A 253 0.42 7.14 -11.12
C LYS A 253 -0.18 8.52 -10.87
N GLU A 254 0.60 9.39 -10.23
CA GLU A 254 0.25 10.80 -10.11
C GLU A 254 0.72 11.56 -11.35
N SER A 255 -0.18 12.36 -11.89
CA SER A 255 0.13 13.45 -12.81
C SER A 255 -0.51 14.73 -12.28
N THR A 256 -0.15 15.87 -12.84
CA THR A 256 -0.80 17.15 -12.52
C THR A 256 -2.30 17.17 -12.85
N GLU A 257 -2.76 16.25 -13.70
CA GLU A 257 -4.15 16.19 -14.19
C GLU A 257 -4.98 15.11 -13.52
N VAL A 258 -4.40 13.92 -13.36
CA VAL A 258 -5.10 12.73 -12.91
C VAL A 258 -4.19 11.87 -12.06
N SER A 259 -4.71 11.45 -10.90
CA SER A 259 -4.13 10.37 -10.11
C SER A 259 -4.88 9.08 -10.45
N THR A 260 -4.18 8.11 -11.04
CA THR A 260 -4.75 6.81 -11.39
C THR A 260 -4.01 5.70 -10.66
N ALA A 261 -4.73 4.83 -9.95
CA ALA A 261 -4.14 3.62 -9.42
C ALA A 261 -3.95 2.62 -10.57
N ILE A 262 -2.75 2.10 -10.74
CA ILE A 262 -2.40 1.07 -11.71
C ILE A 262 -1.68 -0.07 -11.01
N CYS A 263 -1.90 -1.30 -11.46
CA CYS A 263 -1.09 -2.43 -10.98
C CYS A 263 0.31 -2.35 -11.59
N VAL A 264 1.34 -2.49 -10.77
CA VAL A 264 2.75 -2.40 -11.14
C VAL A 264 3.43 -3.70 -10.77
N ALA A 265 4.19 -4.28 -11.70
CA ALA A 265 4.92 -5.51 -11.45
C ALA A 265 6.06 -5.27 -10.47
N ILE A 266 6.21 -6.18 -9.51
CA ILE A 266 7.39 -6.29 -8.66
C ILE A 266 8.49 -6.94 -9.51
N CYS A 267 9.72 -6.46 -9.41
CA CYS A 267 10.86 -6.97 -10.16
C CYS A 267 12.11 -7.02 -9.28
N LYS A 268 13.10 -7.81 -9.71
CA LYS A 268 14.44 -7.76 -9.13
C LYS A 268 15.28 -6.71 -9.88
N PRO A 269 15.60 -5.57 -9.26
CA PRO A 269 16.40 -4.53 -9.88
C PRO A 269 17.88 -4.92 -9.95
N ALA A 270 18.61 -4.23 -10.80
CA ALA A 270 20.07 -4.27 -10.85
C ALA A 270 20.60 -2.91 -11.29
N ASN A 271 21.81 -2.59 -10.83
CA ASN A 271 22.45 -1.29 -11.09
C ASN A 271 22.60 -1.09 -12.61
N CYS A 272 21.93 -0.07 -13.16
CA CYS A 272 21.90 0.22 -14.59
C CYS A 272 22.14 1.71 -14.84
N TYR A 273 23.20 2.03 -15.58
CA TYR A 273 23.61 3.41 -15.90
C TYR A 273 24.58 3.43 -17.09
N MET A 274 24.56 4.47 -17.92
CA MET A 274 25.47 4.66 -19.08
C MET A 274 25.73 3.41 -19.94
N GLY A 275 24.70 2.62 -20.23
CA GLY A 275 24.77 1.37 -20.99
C GLY A 275 25.33 0.18 -20.20
N ASN A 276 25.83 0.40 -18.98
CA ASN A 276 26.24 -0.65 -18.05
C ASN A 276 25.01 -1.19 -17.31
N CYS A 277 24.33 -2.16 -17.91
CA CYS A 277 23.16 -2.82 -17.32
C CYS A 277 23.39 -4.33 -17.35
N PRO A 278 23.78 -4.96 -16.22
CA PRO A 278 24.11 -6.38 -16.16
C PRO A 278 22.96 -7.24 -16.70
N ASN A 279 23.22 -8.17 -17.64
CA ASN A 279 22.20 -9.12 -18.13
C ASN A 279 20.88 -8.49 -18.62
N ASN A 280 20.91 -7.35 -19.30
CA ASN A 280 19.70 -6.56 -19.65
C ASN A 280 18.92 -6.03 -18.44
N ALA A 281 19.55 -5.81 -17.28
CA ALA A 281 18.98 -5.25 -16.05
C ALA A 281 18.21 -3.92 -16.20
N GLY A 282 18.37 -3.22 -17.33
CA GLY A 282 17.50 -2.10 -17.70
C GLY A 282 16.04 -2.50 -17.90
N GLN A 283 15.77 -3.81 -18.01
CA GLN A 283 14.48 -4.47 -17.99
C GLN A 283 14.52 -5.36 -16.74
N GLY A 284 13.75 -5.05 -15.69
CA GLY A 284 13.83 -5.78 -14.42
C GLY A 284 13.76 -7.29 -14.57
N ALA A 285 14.41 -8.04 -13.67
CA ALA A 285 14.18 -9.47 -13.58
C ALA A 285 13.00 -9.70 -12.61
N ALA A 286 11.77 -9.42 -13.03
CA ALA A 286 10.66 -10.24 -12.54
C ALA A 286 10.75 -11.62 -13.24
N GLY A 287 9.92 -12.59 -12.86
CA GLY A 287 9.87 -13.91 -13.52
C GLY A 287 9.92 -13.84 -15.05
N ASP A 288 9.36 -12.77 -15.63
CA ASP A 288 9.67 -12.24 -16.96
C ASP A 288 9.71 -10.70 -16.90
N GLY A 289 10.51 -10.05 -17.75
CA GLY A 289 10.92 -8.66 -17.51
C GLY A 289 9.78 -7.63 -17.52
N CYS A 290 10.10 -6.35 -17.33
CA CYS A 290 9.17 -5.25 -17.66
C CYS A 290 8.94 -5.21 -19.18
N ARG A 291 8.30 -6.25 -19.69
CA ARG A 291 8.08 -6.55 -21.10
C ARG A 291 6.66 -6.17 -21.42
N ILE A 292 6.50 -5.68 -22.64
CA ILE A 292 5.20 -5.40 -23.23
C ILE A 292 4.30 -6.66 -23.26
N THR A 293 4.88 -7.87 -23.21
CA THR A 293 4.14 -9.16 -23.21
C THR A 293 3.40 -9.46 -21.90
N ASP A 294 3.81 -8.86 -20.78
CA ASP A 294 3.13 -9.06 -19.48
C ASP A 294 1.88 -8.19 -19.35
N ARG A 295 1.64 -7.35 -20.36
CA ARG A 295 0.40 -6.65 -20.58
C ARG A 295 -0.68 -7.68 -20.90
N VAL A 296 -1.77 -7.67 -20.12
CA VAL A 296 -2.93 -8.55 -20.32
C VAL A 296 -3.30 -8.61 -21.81
N SER A 297 -3.17 -9.81 -22.39
CA SER A 297 -3.59 -10.16 -23.74
C SER A 297 -5.12 -10.29 -23.77
N GLY A 298 -5.83 -9.17 -23.57
CA GLY A 298 -7.28 -9.18 -23.45
C GLY A 298 -7.92 -7.85 -23.82
N ASN A 299 -8.47 -7.79 -25.04
CA ASN A 299 -9.28 -6.71 -25.62
C ASN A 299 -8.58 -5.39 -25.97
N GLY A 300 -7.80 -5.42 -27.05
CA GLY A 300 -7.55 -4.22 -27.85
C GLY A 300 -6.14 -4.20 -28.40
N SER A 301 -5.95 -4.84 -29.56
CA SER A 301 -4.78 -4.76 -30.43
C SER A 301 -3.42 -4.96 -29.75
N TRP A 302 -2.74 -6.04 -30.12
CA TRP A 302 -1.28 -6.11 -30.09
C TRP A 302 -0.73 -4.89 -30.85
N HIS A 303 -0.50 -3.78 -30.15
CA HIS A 303 0.30 -2.70 -30.70
C HIS A 303 1.69 -3.28 -30.84
N GLY A 304 2.12 -3.51 -32.08
CA GLY A 304 3.45 -4.01 -32.44
C GLY A 304 4.54 -3.04 -31.99
N LEU A 305 4.78 -3.01 -30.68
CA LEU A 305 5.90 -2.37 -30.05
C LEU A 305 6.99 -3.44 -29.99
N SER A 306 7.92 -3.37 -30.93
CA SER A 306 9.20 -4.05 -30.84
C SER A 306 9.82 -3.79 -29.47
N ASP A 307 10.46 -4.81 -28.89
CA ASP A 307 11.19 -4.81 -27.62
C ASP A 307 12.26 -3.69 -27.47
N ASP A 308 12.48 -2.93 -28.55
CA ASP A 308 13.58 -1.99 -28.71
C ASP A 308 13.23 -0.55 -28.30
N GLY A 309 11.98 -0.28 -27.87
CA GLY A 309 11.51 1.08 -27.54
C GLY A 309 10.58 1.19 -26.32
N GLY A 310 10.30 0.10 -25.63
CA GLY A 310 9.43 0.08 -24.45
C GLY A 310 10.15 0.67 -23.25
N GLY A 311 9.80 1.89 -22.88
CA GLY A 311 10.48 2.67 -21.85
C GLY A 311 10.25 2.20 -20.42
N GLU A 312 10.38 0.91 -20.14
CA GLU A 312 10.30 0.38 -18.78
C GLU A 312 11.68 0.08 -18.20
N HIS A 313 11.84 0.36 -16.91
CA HIS A 313 12.97 -0.12 -16.13
C HIS A 313 12.54 -0.56 -14.74
N CYS A 314 13.35 -1.38 -14.08
CA CYS A 314 13.09 -1.79 -12.70
C CYS A 314 13.77 -0.84 -11.73
N VAL A 315 12.97 -0.01 -11.07
CA VAL A 315 13.44 0.94 -10.06
C VAL A 315 13.55 0.22 -8.73
N PHE A 316 14.65 0.41 -8.01
CA PHE A 316 14.81 -0.12 -6.66
C PHE A 316 13.76 0.43 -5.69
N GLU A 317 13.29 -0.42 -4.78
CA GLU A 317 12.27 -0.09 -3.79
C GLU A 317 12.66 1.10 -2.92
N TRP A 318 13.95 1.26 -2.58
CA TRP A 318 14.43 2.38 -1.76
C TRP A 318 13.97 3.75 -2.30
N PHE A 319 13.77 3.87 -3.62
CA PHE A 319 13.31 5.09 -4.26
C PHE A 319 11.93 5.54 -3.74
N PHE A 320 11.12 4.60 -3.28
CA PHE A 320 9.80 4.82 -2.70
C PHE A 320 9.82 4.98 -1.18
N GLU A 321 10.94 4.61 -0.53
CA GLU A 321 11.16 4.61 0.92
C GLU A 321 11.74 5.93 1.42
N LEU A 322 11.16 7.03 0.94
CA LEU A 322 11.56 8.39 1.28
C LEU A 322 10.38 9.10 1.92
N ASP A 323 10.61 9.72 3.08
CA ASP A 323 9.60 10.59 3.68
C ASP A 323 9.46 11.92 2.92
N ASP A 324 8.48 12.74 3.30
CA ASP A 324 8.24 14.04 2.69
C ASP A 324 9.43 15.00 2.85
N GLN A 325 10.32 14.75 3.81
CA GLN A 325 11.54 15.50 4.08
C GLN A 325 12.80 14.88 3.43
N GLY A 326 12.64 13.79 2.67
CA GLY A 326 13.73 13.05 2.03
C GLY A 326 14.57 12.20 2.97
N ALA A 327 14.09 11.91 4.18
CA ALA A 327 14.72 10.92 5.03
C ALA A 327 14.44 9.54 4.46
N TYR A 328 15.51 8.75 4.36
CA TYR A 328 15.45 7.38 3.90
C TYR A 328 14.98 6.46 5.03
N LEU A 329 14.02 5.60 4.70
CA LEU A 329 13.34 4.66 5.60
C LEU A 329 13.66 3.21 5.19
N PRO A 330 14.91 2.76 5.38
CA PRO A 330 15.37 1.47 4.88
C PRO A 330 14.51 0.31 5.40
N SER A 331 14.25 -0.63 4.51
CA SER A 331 13.74 -1.95 4.79
C SER A 331 14.77 -3.03 4.44
N PRO A 332 14.54 -4.29 4.83
CA PRO A 332 15.36 -5.41 4.37
C PRO A 332 15.35 -5.58 2.83
N THR A 333 14.33 -5.05 2.14
CA THR A 333 14.09 -5.27 0.71
C THR A 333 14.47 -4.09 -0.18
N SER A 334 14.79 -2.92 0.39
CA SER A 334 15.17 -1.66 -0.30
C SER A 334 16.07 -1.81 -1.54
N ASN A 335 17.08 -2.69 -1.44
CA ASN A 335 18.11 -2.92 -2.46
C ASN A 335 17.95 -4.25 -3.21
N THR A 336 16.87 -4.99 -2.99
CA THR A 336 16.68 -6.32 -3.57
C THR A 336 15.35 -6.46 -4.30
N VAL A 337 14.36 -5.66 -3.94
CA VAL A 337 13.05 -5.57 -4.57
C VAL A 337 12.96 -4.24 -5.33
N GLY A 338 12.18 -4.22 -6.40
CA GLY A 338 11.92 -3.05 -7.21
C GLY A 338 10.59 -3.13 -7.92
N PHE A 339 10.28 -2.09 -8.69
CA PHE A 339 9.01 -1.95 -9.40
C PHE A 339 9.23 -1.57 -10.86
N CYS A 340 8.47 -2.20 -11.76
CA CYS A 340 8.51 -1.87 -13.18
C CYS A 340 7.95 -0.46 -13.43
N TYR A 341 8.77 0.38 -14.03
CA TYR A 341 8.54 1.80 -14.15
C TYR A 341 8.64 2.25 -15.60
N ASP A 342 7.53 2.69 -16.17
CA ASP A 342 7.47 3.23 -17.53
C ASP A 342 7.96 4.69 -17.57
N HIS A 343 9.27 4.89 -17.67
CA HIS A 343 9.90 6.20 -17.73
C HIS A 343 9.37 7.10 -18.86
N THR A 344 8.75 6.55 -19.92
CA THR A 344 8.12 7.37 -20.97
C THR A 344 6.75 7.92 -20.56
N SER A 345 6.08 7.23 -19.65
CA SER A 345 4.76 7.59 -19.12
C SER A 345 4.81 8.59 -17.97
N TYR A 346 5.94 8.69 -17.27
CA TYR A 346 6.19 9.67 -16.22
C TYR A 346 6.95 10.86 -16.81
N LYS A 347 6.48 12.06 -16.52
CA LYS A 347 7.00 13.29 -17.08
C LYS A 347 7.72 14.13 -16.02
N TYR A 348 8.57 15.03 -16.46
CA TYR A 348 9.16 16.05 -15.61
C TYR A 348 9.12 17.41 -16.29
N ASP A 349 9.19 18.47 -15.49
CA ASP A 349 9.31 19.84 -15.98
C ASP A 349 10.73 20.07 -16.54
N LYS A 350 10.86 19.97 -17.86
CA LYS A 350 12.15 20.04 -18.57
C LYS A 350 12.70 21.46 -18.70
N ASP A 351 11.86 22.47 -18.69
CA ASP A 351 12.30 23.85 -18.89
C ASP A 351 12.26 24.69 -17.61
N GLY A 352 11.82 24.08 -16.49
CA GLY A 352 11.85 24.69 -15.16
C GLY A 352 10.94 25.92 -15.07
N ASN A 353 9.97 26.02 -15.98
CA ASN A 353 9.11 27.17 -16.04
C ASN A 353 7.95 26.98 -15.05
N ALA A 354 7.69 28.00 -14.23
CA ALA A 354 6.65 27.93 -13.21
C ALA A 354 5.21 27.98 -13.76
N ASN A 355 5.01 27.92 -15.09
CA ASN A 355 3.71 28.16 -15.74
C ASN A 355 3.04 26.84 -16.17
N THR A 356 2.32 26.17 -15.27
CA THR A 356 0.86 26.28 -15.00
C THR A 356 -0.12 25.88 -16.11
N GLY A 357 0.31 25.14 -17.13
CA GLY A 357 -0.60 24.41 -18.01
C GLY A 357 -0.51 22.89 -17.80
N THR A 358 -1.58 22.18 -18.17
CA THR A 358 -1.61 20.73 -18.47
C THR A 358 -0.45 20.24 -19.35
N ASN A 359 0.26 21.16 -20.02
CA ASN A 359 1.42 20.88 -20.87
C ASN A 359 2.79 21.11 -20.20
N GLY A 360 2.90 21.53 -18.93
CA GLY A 360 4.20 21.90 -18.33
C GLY A 360 5.18 20.75 -18.05
N ARG A 361 4.75 19.49 -18.15
CA ARG A 361 5.64 18.31 -18.06
C ARG A 361 5.79 17.69 -19.45
N GLU A 362 6.71 18.22 -20.23
CA GLU A 362 6.81 17.95 -21.67
C GLU A 362 7.65 16.73 -22.03
N ALA A 363 8.59 16.34 -21.16
CA ALA A 363 9.57 15.29 -21.44
C ALA A 363 9.32 14.04 -20.60
N GLY A 364 9.42 12.87 -21.24
CA GLY A 364 9.55 11.61 -20.51
C GLY A 364 10.86 11.60 -19.73
N LEU A 365 10.89 10.85 -18.64
CA LEU A 365 12.13 10.61 -17.90
C LEU A 365 13.11 9.81 -18.77
N PRO A 366 14.42 10.02 -18.60
CA PRO A 366 15.41 9.25 -19.34
C PRO A 366 15.43 7.78 -18.84
N ALA A 367 15.88 6.88 -19.71
CA ALA A 367 16.09 5.49 -19.33
C ALA A 367 17.29 5.38 -18.39
N CYS A 368 17.26 4.42 -17.45
CA CYS A 368 18.40 4.12 -16.57
C CYS A 368 19.70 3.91 -17.36
N SER A 369 19.64 3.20 -18.50
CA SER A 369 20.81 2.97 -19.34
C SER A 369 21.41 4.22 -19.99
N THR A 370 20.75 5.37 -19.93
CA THR A 370 21.21 6.60 -20.61
C THR A 370 21.77 7.66 -19.66
N VAL A 371 21.55 7.52 -18.35
CA VAL A 371 21.98 8.49 -17.35
C VAL A 371 23.34 8.14 -16.74
N PRO A 372 24.13 9.14 -16.25
CA PRO A 372 25.36 8.90 -15.51
C PRO A 372 25.13 8.11 -14.21
N ASP A 373 26.18 7.46 -13.71
CA ASP A 373 26.17 6.86 -12.38
C ASP A 373 25.99 7.92 -11.29
N GLY A 374 25.38 7.56 -10.16
CA GLY A 374 25.18 8.45 -9.03
C GLY A 374 24.20 9.60 -9.32
N ILE A 375 24.52 10.79 -8.80
CA ILE A 375 23.69 12.00 -8.94
C ILE A 375 24.06 12.73 -10.23
N GLY A 376 23.04 13.17 -10.99
CA GLY A 376 23.22 13.94 -12.21
C GLY A 376 23.91 15.29 -11.97
N SER A 377 24.88 15.62 -12.82
CA SER A 377 25.65 16.87 -12.75
C SER A 377 24.94 18.07 -13.38
N GLY A 378 23.88 17.85 -14.15
CA GLY A 378 23.17 18.91 -14.86
C GLY A 378 22.53 19.90 -13.90
N SER A 379 22.70 21.19 -14.21
CA SER A 379 22.20 22.30 -13.40
C SER A 379 20.81 22.78 -13.86
N ALA A 380 20.46 22.49 -15.11
CA ALA A 380 19.17 22.81 -15.71
C ALA A 380 18.45 21.52 -16.16
N PRO A 381 17.10 21.46 -16.12
CA PRO A 381 16.37 20.25 -16.49
C PRO A 381 16.44 19.88 -18.00
N SER A 382 16.94 20.81 -18.82
CA SER A 382 17.25 20.59 -20.23
C SER A 382 18.59 19.90 -20.48
N ASP A 383 19.47 19.84 -19.47
CA ASP A 383 20.79 19.22 -19.57
C ASP A 383 20.64 17.69 -19.71
N PRO A 384 21.40 17.03 -20.61
CA PRO A 384 21.30 15.58 -20.82
C PRO A 384 21.74 14.75 -19.61
N ASP A 385 22.50 15.35 -18.69
CA ASP A 385 22.99 14.80 -17.42
C ASP A 385 22.26 15.39 -16.20
N TYR A 386 21.10 16.02 -16.41
CA TYR A 386 20.29 16.56 -15.32
C TYR A 386 19.92 15.51 -14.28
N PHE A 387 19.54 14.32 -14.73
CA PHE A 387 19.34 13.16 -13.87
C PHE A 387 20.54 12.22 -13.97
N GLY A 388 20.91 11.66 -12.83
CA GLY A 388 21.74 10.48 -12.72
C GLY A 388 20.91 9.26 -12.33
N ALA A 389 21.57 8.11 -12.31
CA ALA A 389 20.96 6.83 -12.00
C ALA A 389 20.41 6.78 -10.56
N ALA A 390 21.03 7.49 -9.62
CA ALA A 390 20.56 7.59 -8.24
C ALA A 390 19.21 8.32 -8.16
N GLU A 391 19.03 9.47 -8.82
CA GLU A 391 17.76 10.22 -8.72
C GLU A 391 16.56 9.53 -9.36
N LEU A 392 16.80 8.50 -10.17
CA LEU A 392 15.77 7.69 -10.83
C LEU A 392 15.62 6.31 -10.20
N GLY A 393 16.34 6.02 -9.12
CA GLY A 393 16.33 4.71 -8.45
C GLY A 393 16.80 3.56 -9.34
N CYS A 394 17.69 3.83 -10.29
CA CYS A 394 18.27 2.85 -11.21
C CYS A 394 19.44 2.06 -10.62
N VAL A 395 19.89 2.44 -9.44
CA VAL A 395 21.02 1.85 -8.72
C VAL A 395 20.65 1.67 -7.26
N ASP A 396 21.29 0.72 -6.59
CA ASP A 396 21.14 0.49 -5.15
C ASP A 396 21.65 1.69 -4.33
N THR A 397 21.36 1.69 -3.03
CA THR A 397 21.75 2.81 -2.16
C THR A 397 23.26 3.01 -2.01
N SER A 398 24.12 2.05 -2.38
CA SER A 398 25.58 2.22 -2.32
C SER A 398 26.11 3.22 -3.34
N HIS A 399 25.39 3.42 -4.44
CA HIS A 399 25.67 4.41 -5.47
C HIS A 399 25.08 5.80 -5.16
N VAL A 400 24.28 5.93 -4.09
CA VAL A 400 23.61 7.18 -3.72
C VAL A 400 24.46 7.91 -2.66
N PRO A 401 25.04 9.08 -2.97
CA PRO A 401 25.80 9.86 -2.00
C PRO A 401 24.98 10.16 -0.76
N GLY A 402 25.52 9.80 0.40
CA GLY A 402 24.84 9.90 1.70
C GLY A 402 24.15 8.61 2.14
N LEU A 403 23.53 7.83 1.24
CA LEU A 403 22.81 6.61 1.65
C LEU A 403 23.71 5.37 1.75
N GLY A 404 24.75 5.26 0.93
CA GLY A 404 25.58 4.04 0.84
C GLY A 404 26.36 3.65 2.10
N SER A 405 26.54 4.59 3.03
CA SER A 405 27.19 4.37 4.32
C SER A 405 26.22 4.42 5.51
N ALA A 406 24.92 4.56 5.25
CA ALA A 406 23.90 4.56 6.29
C ALA A 406 23.80 3.15 6.86
N ALA A 407 24.62 2.85 7.87
CA ALA A 407 24.41 1.72 8.74
C ALA A 407 22.95 1.75 9.21
N VAL A 408 22.26 0.61 9.08
CA VAL A 408 20.90 0.37 9.56
C VAL A 408 20.70 1.10 10.90
N GLY A 409 19.87 2.17 10.92
CA GLY A 409 19.54 2.91 12.13
C GLY A 409 20.00 4.39 12.24
N LYS A 410 20.73 4.95 11.26
CA LYS A 410 20.87 6.42 11.16
C LYS A 410 20.01 6.96 10.02
N ALA A 411 19.00 7.75 10.38
CA ALA A 411 18.18 8.49 9.43
C ALA A 411 19.11 9.34 8.55
N THR A 412 19.26 8.93 7.30
CA THR A 412 20.09 9.64 6.34
C THR A 412 19.17 10.35 5.38
N LYS A 413 19.40 11.64 5.18
CA LYS A 413 18.59 12.44 4.28
C LYS A 413 19.29 12.53 2.94
N LEU A 414 18.51 12.41 1.87
CA LEU A 414 19.00 12.77 0.56
C LEU A 414 19.37 14.26 0.52
N PRO A 415 20.39 14.65 -0.28
CA PRO A 415 20.69 16.05 -0.53
C PRO A 415 19.44 16.82 -0.98
N ALA A 416 19.31 18.08 -0.55
CA ALA A 416 18.10 18.88 -0.81
C ALA A 416 17.87 19.13 -2.31
N ASP A 417 18.94 19.26 -3.08
CA ASP A 417 18.93 19.37 -4.54
C ASP A 417 18.39 18.08 -5.19
N VAL A 418 18.82 16.90 -4.72
CA VAL A 418 18.26 15.61 -5.16
C VAL A 418 16.76 15.55 -4.87
N MET A 419 16.34 15.94 -3.66
CA MET A 419 14.92 15.97 -3.31
C MET A 419 14.11 16.93 -4.17
N ASN A 420 14.68 18.08 -4.55
CA ASN A 420 14.02 19.02 -5.45
C ASN A 420 13.85 18.44 -6.86
N LYS A 421 14.86 17.73 -7.40
CA LYS A 421 14.74 16.99 -8.66
C LYS A 421 13.69 15.90 -8.57
N ILE A 422 13.68 15.10 -7.51
CA ILE A 422 12.70 14.03 -7.31
C ILE A 422 11.26 14.58 -7.26
N ARG A 423 11.05 15.74 -6.63
CA ARG A 423 9.74 16.40 -6.56
C ARG A 423 9.28 17.02 -7.88
N SER A 424 10.17 17.30 -8.83
CA SER A 424 9.81 17.87 -10.13
C SER A 424 9.30 16.82 -11.14
N MET A 425 9.42 15.53 -10.81
CA MET A 425 8.99 14.40 -11.65
C MET A 425 7.59 13.90 -11.30
N ASP A 426 6.89 13.27 -12.25
CA ASP A 426 5.75 12.40 -11.99
C ASP A 426 6.29 11.16 -11.29
N ARG A 427 5.70 10.78 -10.16
CA ARG A 427 6.14 9.61 -9.41
C ARG A 427 5.02 8.61 -9.23
N PRO A 428 5.33 7.31 -9.24
CA PRO A 428 4.43 6.36 -8.63
C PRO A 428 4.47 6.66 -7.13
N ARG A 429 3.33 6.87 -6.51
CA ARG A 429 3.25 6.85 -5.05
C ARG A 429 2.72 5.52 -4.60
N ALA A 430 3.37 4.98 -3.58
CA ALA A 430 2.75 3.97 -2.78
C ALA A 430 1.43 4.53 -2.25
N LEU A 431 0.37 3.82 -2.56
CA LEU A 431 -0.92 4.03 -1.95
C LEU A 431 -0.73 3.66 -0.47
N TYR A 432 -0.89 4.60 0.47
CA TYR A 432 -1.12 4.29 1.90
C TYR A 432 -2.37 3.43 2.06
N HIS A 433 -2.24 2.13 1.87
CA HIS A 433 -3.40 1.30 1.65
C HIS A 433 -3.30 -0.01 2.41
N ARG A 434 -4.49 -0.41 2.82
CA ARG A 434 -4.76 -1.45 3.79
C ARG A 434 -4.96 -2.76 3.02
N ALA A 435 -4.49 -3.89 3.52
CA ALA A 435 -4.80 -5.18 2.90
C ALA A 435 -6.28 -5.55 3.17
N MET A 436 -6.94 -6.21 2.22
CA MET A 436 -8.14 -6.98 2.51
C MET A 436 -7.70 -8.39 2.92
N GLN A 437 -8.41 -9.06 3.80
CA GLN A 437 -8.29 -10.52 3.93
C GLN A 437 -9.40 -11.20 3.16
#